data_AF-A0A023EV08-F1
#
_entry.id   AF-A0A023EV08-F1
#
_cell.length_a   1.000
_cell.length_b   1.000
_cell.length_c   1.000
_cell.angle_alpha   90.00
_cell.angle_beta   90.00
_cell.angle_gamma   90.00
#
_symmetry.space_group_name_H-M   'P 1'
#
loop_
_entity.id
_entity.type
_entity.pdbx_description
1 polymer ?
#
loop_
_entity_poly.entity_id
_entity_poly.type
_entity_poly.pdbx_seq_one_letter_code
_entity_poly.pdbx_strand_id
1 'polypeptide(L)'
;MTSLEQKREAFRKYLESAGAIDCLSKALIRLYQEQEKPDDACKFIRQTMCETCPTDEEVANMIVELADARQEICCLKREIVSYKGELRRSASEVALALEEGFKKLQEDEECTSLLKKHLTQEVFDELKEKKTALKSTLLDCIQSGLENHDSGVGIYASDAECYELFAPLFNPIIDEYHGINLAEAPHPASDWGDASTFENLDPENEFIISTRVRCGRSIEGFPFNPRLKMAMYEEIMDRIKPVLTGLEEDDLKGEFHPLETMSDELKQQLIDDHYLFKEGDRFLQAAEACRFWPIGRAIYYNEAKNFVVWVNEEDHLRIISMEKGGDLGAIYQRLVRAVEAIGKDVAFSRNDQFGFLTFCPSNLGTTIRASVHIKLPNLGSNRAKLEEEAGKFNLQVRGTRGEHTDSEGGVFDISNKRRLGLTEFDAVSEMYNGIKQLIDLEKSTEPGEAPPAEDAAPAEGEDEEPPAE
;
A
#
# COMPACT_ATOMS: atom_id res chain seq x y z
N MET A 1 57.92 13.59 13.69
CA MET A 1 57.19 12.68 14.60
C MET A 1 57.46 13.13 16.03
N THR A 2 56.45 13.66 16.73
CA THR A 2 56.57 14.02 18.16
C THR A 2 56.93 12.78 18.98
N SER A 3 57.90 12.91 19.90
CA SER A 3 58.33 11.77 20.72
C SER A 3 57.19 11.29 21.63
N LEU A 4 57.19 10.01 21.98
CA LEU A 4 56.17 9.42 22.85
C LEU A 4 56.07 10.15 24.21
N GLU A 5 57.20 10.65 24.72
CA GLU A 5 57.28 11.40 25.97
C GLU A 5 56.61 12.78 25.86
N GLN A 6 56.83 13.48 24.74
CA GLN A 6 56.19 14.78 24.50
C GLN A 6 54.67 14.66 24.41
N LYS A 7 54.17 13.57 23.80
CA LYS A 7 52.73 13.28 23.75
C LYS A 7 52.13 13.01 25.13
N ARG A 8 52.83 12.26 25.99
CA ARG A 8 52.40 11.99 27.38
C ARG A 8 52.36 13.26 28.23
N GLU A 9 53.38 14.11 28.09
CA GLU A 9 53.45 15.36 28.85
C GLU A 9 52.37 16.37 28.41
N ALA A 10 52.11 16.48 27.11
CA ALA A 10 51.01 17.29 26.58
C ALA A 10 49.65 16.80 27.08
N PHE A 11 49.42 15.48 27.09
CA PHE A 11 48.18 14.89 27.59
C PHE A 11 48.00 15.11 29.10
N ARG A 12 49.07 15.00 29.89
CA ARG A 12 49.03 15.31 31.33
C ARG A 12 48.68 16.78 31.59
N LYS A 13 49.32 17.72 30.89
CA LYS A 13 49.00 19.14 31.00
C LYS A 13 47.55 19.43 30.64
N TYR A 14 47.03 18.76 29.61
CA TYR A 14 45.62 18.82 29.26
C TYR A 14 44.71 18.38 30.42
N LEU A 15 44.96 17.20 31.01
CA LEU A 15 44.17 16.69 32.14
C LEU A 15 44.23 17.59 33.38
N GLU A 16 45.38 18.23 33.64
CA GLU A 16 45.54 19.22 34.70
C GLU A 16 44.75 20.51 34.38
N SER A 17 44.88 21.04 33.15
CA SER A 17 44.17 22.26 32.73
C SER A 17 42.65 22.10 32.63
N ALA A 18 42.18 20.90 32.26
CA ALA A 18 40.77 20.56 32.18
C ALA A 18 40.16 20.23 33.57
N GLY A 19 40.98 20.25 34.64
CA GLY A 19 40.54 19.98 36.01
C GLY A 19 40.29 18.50 36.33
N ALA A 20 40.54 17.58 35.38
CA ALA A 20 40.27 16.15 35.55
C ALA A 20 41.10 15.53 36.69
N ILE A 21 42.39 15.89 36.81
CA ILE A 21 43.26 15.39 37.87
C ILE A 21 42.81 15.89 39.25
N ASP A 22 42.37 17.15 39.35
CA ASP A 22 41.90 17.74 40.62
C ASP A 22 40.59 17.07 41.09
N CYS A 23 39.65 16.84 40.18
CA CYS A 23 38.40 16.12 40.47
C CYS A 23 38.65 14.68 40.93
N LEU A 24 39.49 13.92 40.21
CA LEU A 24 39.89 12.55 40.59
C LEU A 24 40.58 12.53 41.96
N SER A 25 41.49 13.48 42.20
CA SER A 25 42.22 13.56 43.46
C SER A 25 41.29 13.83 44.64
N LYS A 26 40.33 14.75 44.49
CA LYS A 26 39.30 15.03 45.50
C LYS A 26 38.42 13.81 45.79
N ALA A 27 38.02 13.06 44.77
CA ALA A 27 37.23 11.85 44.93
C ALA A 27 37.99 10.73 45.66
N LEU A 28 39.27 10.53 45.31
CA LEU A 28 40.13 9.56 46.00
C LEU A 28 40.41 9.95 47.45
N ILE A 29 40.60 11.25 47.74
CA ILE A 29 40.77 11.76 49.11
C ILE A 29 39.52 11.50 49.94
N ARG A 30 38.31 11.77 49.40
CA ARG A 30 37.04 11.46 50.09
C ARG A 30 36.91 9.97 50.37
N LEU A 31 37.19 9.10 49.39
CA LEU A 31 37.16 7.65 49.59
C LEU A 31 38.16 7.18 50.66
N TYR A 32 39.34 7.80 50.72
CA TYR A 32 40.34 7.51 51.75
C TYR A 32 39.87 7.92 53.14
N GLN A 33 39.13 9.02 53.26
CA GLN A 33 38.63 9.55 54.53
C GLN A 33 37.41 8.80 55.09
N GLU A 34 36.73 7.97 54.29
CA GLU A 34 35.60 7.18 54.77
C GLU A 34 36.01 6.16 55.84
N GLN A 35 35.24 6.12 56.94
CA GLN A 35 35.48 5.26 58.10
C GLN A 35 35.12 3.80 57.82
N GLU A 36 34.02 3.56 57.08
CA GLU A 36 33.67 2.26 56.51
C GLU A 36 33.92 2.31 55.01
N LYS A 37 34.78 1.41 54.51
CA LYS A 37 35.09 1.38 53.08
C LYS A 37 33.91 0.80 52.30
N PRO A 38 33.44 1.47 51.22
CA PRO A 38 32.36 0.94 50.40
C PRO A 38 32.83 -0.32 49.67
N ASP A 39 31.92 -1.28 49.50
CA ASP A 39 32.19 -2.53 48.78
C ASP A 39 32.55 -2.30 47.30
N ASP A 40 32.05 -1.21 46.70
CA ASP A 40 32.38 -0.75 45.35
C ASP A 40 33.00 0.66 45.36
N ALA A 41 34.32 0.70 45.42
CA ALA A 41 35.12 1.93 45.38
C ALA A 41 34.96 2.71 44.06
N CYS A 42 34.75 2.01 42.93
CA CYS A 42 34.59 2.65 41.62
C CYS A 42 33.27 3.41 41.53
N LYS A 43 32.18 2.81 42.03
CA LYS A 43 30.87 3.46 42.13
C LYS A 43 30.92 4.71 43.03
N PHE A 44 31.61 4.63 44.16
CA PHE A 44 31.82 5.77 45.07
C PHE A 44 32.57 6.92 44.40
N ILE A 45 33.68 6.62 43.70
CA ILE A 45 34.46 7.63 42.97
C ILE A 45 33.61 8.28 41.88
N ARG A 46 32.85 7.49 41.11
CA ARG A 46 31.95 7.99 40.07
C ARG A 46 30.90 8.97 40.62
N GLN A 47 30.24 8.63 41.72
CA GLN A 47 29.26 9.49 42.39
C GLN A 47 29.90 10.77 42.96
N THR A 48 31.11 10.64 43.51
CA THR A 48 31.82 11.78 44.09
C THR A 48 32.32 12.76 43.03
N MET A 49 32.69 12.26 41.85
CA MET A 49 33.13 13.08 40.72
C MET A 49 31.98 13.75 39.98
N CYS A 50 30.75 13.25 40.13
CA CYS A 50 29.57 13.74 39.44
C CYS A 50 28.40 13.81 40.43
N GLU A 51 28.29 14.94 41.14
CA GLU A 51 27.25 15.19 42.16
C GLU A 51 25.82 15.11 41.60
N THR A 52 25.65 15.14 40.27
CA THR A 52 24.38 15.02 39.55
C THR A 52 24.20 13.69 38.81
N CYS A 53 25.07 12.69 39.04
CA CYS A 53 24.94 11.38 38.41
C CYS A 53 23.80 10.59 39.08
N PRO A 54 22.77 10.16 38.33
CA PRO A 54 21.70 9.35 38.90
C PRO A 54 22.28 8.07 39.50
N THR A 55 21.79 7.71 40.69
CA THR A 55 22.05 6.41 41.32
C THR A 55 21.50 5.28 40.45
N ASP A 56 22.04 4.07 40.59
CA ASP A 56 21.54 2.92 39.83
C ASP A 56 20.03 2.67 40.09
N GLU A 57 19.53 3.02 41.27
CA GLU A 57 18.11 2.99 41.63
C GLU A 57 17.29 4.06 40.90
N GLU A 58 17.80 5.31 40.81
CA GLU A 58 17.19 6.37 40.01
C GLU A 58 17.18 6.02 38.52
N VAL A 59 18.25 5.44 37.97
CA VAL A 59 18.28 4.96 36.58
C VAL A 59 17.24 3.86 36.37
N ALA A 60 17.13 2.90 37.29
CA ALA A 60 16.13 1.84 37.21
C ALA A 60 14.70 2.40 37.24
N ASN A 61 14.42 3.37 38.13
CA ASN A 61 13.13 4.04 38.20
C ASN A 61 12.82 4.82 36.92
N MET A 62 13.80 5.56 36.38
CA MET A 62 13.64 6.28 35.10
C MET A 62 13.36 5.34 33.92
N ILE A 63 13.96 4.15 33.89
CA ILE A 63 13.68 3.14 32.86
C ILE A 63 12.23 2.66 32.95
N VAL A 64 11.72 2.41 34.16
CA VAL A 64 10.32 2.02 34.39
C VAL A 64 9.37 3.16 34.00
N GLU A 65 9.62 4.39 34.46
CA GLU A 65 8.82 5.56 34.10
C GLU A 65 8.81 5.82 32.59
N LEU A 66 9.95 5.62 31.91
CA LEU A 66 10.03 5.74 30.45
C LEU A 66 9.20 4.65 29.75
N ALA A 67 9.20 3.42 30.28
CA ALA A 67 8.39 2.33 29.75
C ALA A 67 6.88 2.61 29.92
N ASP A 68 6.48 3.04 31.11
CA ASP A 68 5.08 3.40 31.42
C ASP A 68 4.61 4.58 30.57
N ALA A 69 5.42 5.64 30.44
CA ALA A 69 5.10 6.79 29.59
C ALA A 69 4.99 6.41 28.11
N ARG A 70 5.86 5.51 27.61
CA ARG A 70 5.75 4.98 26.24
C ARG A 70 4.46 4.20 26.03
N GLN A 71 4.06 3.40 27.02
CA GLN A 71 2.80 2.66 26.98
C GLN A 71 1.60 3.62 27.00
N GLU A 72 1.60 4.64 27.85
CA GLU A 72 0.53 5.63 27.92
C GLU A 72 0.42 6.42 26.61
N ILE A 73 1.54 6.86 26.02
CA ILE A 73 1.58 7.51 24.71
C ILE A 73 0.97 6.61 23.64
N CYS A 74 1.24 5.31 23.66
CA CYS A 74 0.65 4.35 22.72
C CYS A 74 -0.88 4.28 22.89
N CYS A 75 -1.38 4.15 24.12
CA CYS A 75 -2.81 4.14 24.41
C CYS A 75 -3.51 5.44 23.97
N LEU A 76 -2.97 6.60 24.33
CA LEU A 76 -3.53 7.90 23.98
C LEU A 76 -3.51 8.15 22.47
N LYS A 77 -2.45 7.76 21.77
CA LYS A 77 -2.40 7.83 20.29
C LYS A 77 -3.54 7.02 19.67
N ARG A 78 -3.77 5.81 20.19
CA ARG A 78 -4.84 4.93 19.73
C ARG A 78 -6.24 5.50 20.00
N GLU A 79 -6.46 6.11 21.17
CA GLU A 79 -7.72 6.82 21.47
C GLU A 79 -7.95 8.02 20.54
N ILE A 80 -6.92 8.84 20.28
CA ILE A 80 -7.01 9.96 19.34
C ILE A 80 -7.39 9.47 17.94
N VAL A 81 -6.78 8.38 17.48
CA VAL A 81 -7.08 7.76 16.19
C VAL A 81 -8.53 7.25 16.15
N SER A 82 -9.00 6.63 17.24
CA SER A 82 -10.40 6.20 17.38
C SER A 82 -11.36 7.39 17.29
N TYR A 83 -11.19 8.43 18.09
CA TYR A 83 -12.08 9.58 18.09
C TYR A 83 -12.08 10.35 16.77
N LYS A 84 -10.91 10.56 16.16
CA LYS A 84 -10.80 11.20 14.84
C LYS A 84 -11.52 10.39 13.77
N GLY A 85 -11.32 9.07 13.78
CA GLY A 85 -12.01 8.20 12.85
C GLY A 85 -13.52 8.19 13.08
N GLU A 86 -14.02 8.22 14.32
CA GLU A 86 -15.47 8.21 14.56
C GLU A 86 -16.22 9.48 14.13
N LEU A 87 -15.51 10.58 13.90
CA LEU A 87 -16.10 11.83 13.45
C LEU A 87 -16.81 11.64 12.10
N ARG A 88 -18.04 12.17 12.01
CA ARG A 88 -18.86 12.16 10.79
C ARG A 88 -19.48 13.52 10.58
N ARG A 89 -19.60 13.92 9.31
CA ARG A 89 -20.34 15.11 8.90
C ARG A 89 -21.81 14.97 9.30
N SER A 90 -22.38 16.04 9.83
CA SER A 90 -23.81 16.20 10.04
C SER A 90 -24.56 16.19 8.70
N ALA A 91 -25.87 15.95 8.71
CA ALA A 91 -26.67 15.96 7.48
C ALA A 91 -26.60 17.30 6.72
N SER A 92 -26.49 18.42 7.45
CA SER A 92 -26.35 19.75 6.85
C SER A 92 -24.99 19.93 6.18
N GLU A 93 -23.91 19.44 6.80
CA GLU A 93 -22.56 19.49 6.21
C GLU A 93 -22.45 18.58 4.99
N VAL A 94 -23.10 17.42 5.02
CA VAL A 94 -23.17 16.51 3.85
C VAL A 94 -23.90 17.19 2.69
N ALA A 95 -25.06 17.81 2.94
CA ALA A 95 -25.81 18.50 1.90
C ALA A 95 -25.02 19.67 1.30
N LEU A 96 -24.38 20.49 2.14
CA LEU A 96 -23.54 21.59 1.69
C LEU A 96 -22.38 21.08 0.81
N ALA A 97 -21.66 20.05 1.28
CA ALA A 97 -20.52 19.50 0.55
C ALA A 97 -20.91 18.89 -0.79
N LEU A 98 -22.09 18.24 -0.88
CA LEU A 98 -22.63 17.72 -2.14
C LEU A 98 -22.92 18.84 -3.12
N GLU A 99 -23.64 19.88 -2.72
CA GLU A 99 -24.01 20.99 -3.60
C GLU A 99 -22.78 21.79 -4.06
N GLU A 100 -21.85 22.09 -3.16
CA GLU A 100 -20.61 22.80 -3.49
C GLU A 100 -19.69 21.96 -4.38
N GLY A 101 -19.51 20.68 -4.05
CA GLY A 101 -18.65 19.77 -4.82
C GLY A 101 -19.22 19.50 -6.20
N PHE A 102 -20.53 19.23 -6.31
CA PHE A 102 -21.19 19.06 -7.61
C PHE A 102 -20.99 20.29 -8.48
N LYS A 103 -21.23 21.49 -7.94
CA LYS A 103 -21.02 22.74 -8.68
C LYS A 103 -19.57 22.86 -9.19
N LYS A 104 -18.57 22.65 -8.32
CA LYS A 104 -17.15 22.72 -8.70
C LYS A 104 -16.79 21.70 -9.79
N LEU A 105 -17.32 20.48 -9.70
CA LEU A 105 -17.07 19.44 -10.68
C LEU A 105 -17.63 19.81 -12.06
N GLN A 106 -18.81 20.45 -12.12
CA GLN A 106 -19.40 20.92 -13.37
C GLN A 106 -18.65 22.13 -13.96
N GLU A 107 -18.09 22.99 -13.11
CA GLU A 107 -17.33 24.18 -13.52
C GLU A 107 -15.90 23.85 -14.00
N ASP A 108 -15.32 22.72 -13.61
CA ASP A 108 -13.99 22.30 -14.04
C ASP A 108 -14.04 21.66 -15.43
N GLU A 109 -13.71 22.40 -16.48
CA GLU A 109 -13.70 21.93 -17.86
C GLU A 109 -12.64 20.84 -18.15
N GLU A 110 -11.53 20.82 -17.40
CA GLU A 110 -10.40 19.90 -17.60
C GLU A 110 -10.66 18.51 -16.99
N CYS A 111 -11.59 18.41 -16.03
CA CYS A 111 -11.97 17.13 -15.45
C CYS A 111 -12.59 16.20 -16.50
N THR A 112 -12.02 15.00 -16.63
CA THR A 112 -12.47 13.95 -17.59
C THR A 112 -12.97 12.69 -16.90
N SER A 113 -13.18 12.74 -15.59
CA SER A 113 -13.62 11.60 -14.78
C SER A 113 -14.96 11.03 -15.24
N LEU A 114 -15.14 9.71 -15.10
CA LEU A 114 -16.43 9.07 -15.32
C LEU A 114 -17.51 9.59 -14.36
N LEU A 115 -17.14 9.98 -13.14
CA LEU A 115 -18.03 10.68 -12.21
C LEU A 115 -18.63 11.93 -12.86
N LYS A 116 -17.82 12.85 -13.36
CA LYS A 116 -18.29 14.10 -13.97
C LYS A 116 -19.20 13.82 -15.17
N LYS A 117 -18.82 12.85 -15.99
CA LYS A 117 -19.57 12.48 -17.19
C LYS A 117 -20.99 11.98 -16.88
N HIS A 118 -21.16 11.19 -15.82
CA HIS A 118 -22.40 10.48 -15.52
C HIS A 118 -23.21 11.09 -14.37
N LEU A 119 -22.62 11.93 -13.53
CA LEU A 119 -23.34 12.69 -12.51
C LEU A 119 -23.99 13.93 -13.14
N THR A 120 -25.11 13.73 -13.83
CA THR A 120 -25.93 14.83 -14.35
C THR A 120 -26.71 15.50 -13.22
N GLN A 121 -27.29 16.68 -13.48
CA GLN A 121 -28.17 17.36 -12.51
C GLN A 121 -29.34 16.46 -12.10
N GLU A 122 -29.95 15.74 -13.05
CA GLU A 122 -31.06 14.84 -12.80
C GLU A 122 -30.66 13.67 -11.88
N VAL A 123 -29.51 13.04 -12.16
CA VAL A 123 -28.97 11.94 -11.34
C VAL A 123 -28.60 12.46 -9.95
N PHE A 124 -27.98 13.63 -9.86
CA PHE A 124 -27.61 14.25 -8.59
C PHE A 124 -28.84 14.55 -7.72
N ASP A 125 -29.87 15.19 -8.29
CA ASP A 125 -31.10 15.51 -7.57
C ASP A 125 -31.88 14.26 -7.14
N GLU A 126 -31.84 13.20 -7.94
CA GLU A 126 -32.45 11.93 -7.58
C GLU A 126 -31.77 11.28 -6.36
N LEU A 127 -30.43 11.34 -6.31
CA LEU A 127 -29.64 10.53 -5.38
C LEU A 127 -29.19 11.26 -4.10
N LYS A 128 -29.09 12.59 -4.11
CA LYS A 128 -28.43 13.37 -3.03
C LYS A 128 -29.05 13.22 -1.63
N GLU A 129 -30.33 12.88 -1.55
CA GLU A 129 -31.03 12.67 -0.27
C GLU A 129 -31.11 11.19 0.17
N LYS A 130 -30.76 10.24 -0.72
CA LYS A 130 -30.86 8.80 -0.45
C LYS A 130 -29.78 8.33 0.53
N LYS A 131 -30.12 7.31 1.33
CA LYS A 131 -29.21 6.67 2.28
C LYS A 131 -29.43 5.16 2.35
N THR A 132 -28.34 4.40 2.48
CA THR A 132 -28.39 2.95 2.69
C THR A 132 -28.81 2.61 4.12
N ALA A 133 -29.04 1.33 4.41
CA ALA A 133 -29.30 0.84 5.77
C ALA A 133 -28.13 1.14 6.74
N LEU A 134 -26.89 1.17 6.24
CA LEU A 134 -25.69 1.55 6.99
C LEU A 134 -25.44 3.07 7.00
N LYS A 135 -26.44 3.84 6.57
CA LYS A 135 -26.45 5.31 6.53
C LYS A 135 -25.38 5.90 5.61
N SER A 136 -24.95 5.12 4.61
CA SER A 136 -24.08 5.62 3.56
C SER A 136 -24.85 6.55 2.64
N THR A 137 -24.21 7.62 2.22
CA THR A 137 -24.81 8.70 1.42
C THR A 137 -24.15 8.76 0.05
N LEU A 138 -24.73 9.56 -0.86
CA LEU A 138 -24.09 9.85 -2.14
C LEU A 138 -22.69 10.46 -1.94
N LEU A 139 -22.53 11.32 -0.92
CA LEU A 139 -21.25 11.98 -0.64
C LEU A 139 -20.15 10.96 -0.34
N ASP A 140 -20.44 9.96 0.49
CA ASP A 140 -19.48 8.89 0.80
C ASP A 140 -19.02 8.16 -0.47
N CYS A 141 -19.85 8.14 -1.52
CA CYS A 141 -19.54 7.46 -2.77
C CYS A 141 -18.75 8.32 -3.76
N ILE A 142 -18.97 9.63 -3.77
CA ILE A 142 -18.42 10.53 -4.80
C ILE A 142 -17.36 11.52 -4.28
N GLN A 143 -17.18 11.62 -2.95
CA GLN A 143 -16.30 12.63 -2.33
C GLN A 143 -14.89 12.62 -2.91
N SER A 144 -14.33 11.43 -3.17
CA SER A 144 -13.00 11.31 -3.78
C SER A 144 -12.90 12.03 -5.13
N GLY A 145 -13.87 11.85 -6.02
CA GLY A 145 -13.90 12.52 -7.32
C GLY A 145 -14.33 13.99 -7.26
N LEU A 146 -15.06 14.41 -6.21
CA LEU A 146 -15.35 15.83 -5.95
C LEU A 146 -14.13 16.60 -5.43
N GLU A 147 -13.18 15.92 -4.78
CA GLU A 147 -11.96 16.53 -4.24
C GLU A 147 -10.77 16.38 -5.21
N ASN A 148 -10.72 15.29 -5.98
CA ASN A 148 -9.62 14.96 -6.89
C ASN A 148 -10.13 14.87 -8.34
N HIS A 149 -10.20 16.01 -9.01
CA HIS A 149 -10.74 16.13 -10.38
C HIS A 149 -9.90 15.43 -11.45
N ASP A 150 -8.67 15.03 -11.12
CA ASP A 150 -7.77 14.22 -11.94
C ASP A 150 -8.06 12.70 -11.83
N SER A 151 -9.11 12.31 -11.10
CA SER A 151 -9.58 10.92 -11.04
C SER A 151 -10.02 10.39 -12.41
N GLY A 152 -9.62 9.17 -12.78
CA GLY A 152 -10.19 8.50 -13.96
C GLY A 152 -11.64 8.06 -13.77
N VAL A 153 -11.98 7.52 -12.58
CA VAL A 153 -13.34 7.06 -12.24
C VAL A 153 -14.03 8.04 -11.30
N GLY A 154 -13.48 8.23 -10.08
CA GLY A 154 -13.95 9.24 -9.12
C GLY A 154 -15.02 8.76 -8.13
N ILE A 155 -15.41 7.49 -8.15
CA ILE A 155 -16.41 6.94 -7.23
C ILE A 155 -15.97 5.65 -6.55
N TYR A 156 -16.51 5.42 -5.35
CA TYR A 156 -16.34 4.20 -4.56
C TYR A 156 -17.67 3.82 -3.88
N ALA A 157 -17.90 2.54 -3.61
CA ALA A 157 -19.05 2.09 -2.83
C ALA A 157 -18.70 2.07 -1.35
N SER A 158 -19.47 2.72 -0.47
CA SER A 158 -19.16 2.71 0.98
C SER A 158 -19.73 1.50 1.72
N ASP A 159 -20.74 0.84 1.15
CA ASP A 159 -21.19 -0.51 1.48
C ASP A 159 -21.75 -1.20 0.22
N ALA A 160 -22.13 -2.47 0.31
CA ALA A 160 -22.63 -3.24 -0.84
C ALA A 160 -23.96 -2.70 -1.40
N GLU A 161 -24.84 -2.15 -0.54
CA GLU A 161 -26.14 -1.61 -0.94
C GLU A 161 -25.99 -0.37 -1.83
N CYS A 162 -24.85 0.34 -1.74
CA CYS A 162 -24.54 1.46 -2.63
C CYS A 162 -24.66 1.09 -4.12
N TYR A 163 -24.25 -0.12 -4.52
CA TYR A 163 -24.34 -0.55 -5.92
C TYR A 163 -25.79 -0.65 -6.42
N GLU A 164 -26.75 -0.90 -5.52
CA GLU A 164 -28.18 -0.97 -5.84
C GLU A 164 -28.87 0.39 -5.67
N LEU A 165 -28.65 1.06 -4.53
CA LEU A 165 -29.32 2.32 -4.19
C LEU A 165 -28.91 3.47 -5.10
N PHE A 166 -27.63 3.53 -5.46
CA PHE A 166 -27.05 4.54 -6.33
C PHE A 166 -26.80 4.02 -7.76
N ALA A 167 -27.47 2.93 -8.14
CA ALA A 167 -27.38 2.33 -9.48
C ALA A 167 -27.52 3.33 -10.66
N PRO A 168 -28.37 4.39 -10.60
CA PRO A 168 -28.45 5.39 -11.67
C PRO A 168 -27.11 6.10 -11.97
N LEU A 169 -26.20 6.16 -10.99
CA LEU A 169 -24.84 6.66 -11.18
C LEU A 169 -23.83 5.53 -11.41
N PHE A 170 -23.89 4.46 -10.61
CA PHE A 170 -22.90 3.38 -10.67
C PHE A 170 -22.96 2.58 -11.97
N ASN A 171 -24.15 2.16 -12.43
CA ASN A 171 -24.29 1.31 -13.60
C ASN A 171 -23.68 1.91 -14.89
N PRO A 172 -23.99 3.16 -15.28
CA PRO A 172 -23.39 3.72 -16.50
C PRO A 172 -21.88 3.89 -16.41
N ILE A 173 -21.33 4.15 -15.21
CA ILE A 173 -19.88 4.19 -14.97
C ILE A 173 -19.26 2.80 -15.11
N ILE A 174 -19.90 1.77 -14.55
CA ILE A 174 -19.44 0.38 -14.61
C ILE A 174 -19.48 -0.13 -16.05
N ASP A 175 -20.59 0.09 -16.77
CA ASP A 175 -20.76 -0.27 -18.18
C ASP A 175 -19.67 0.37 -19.05
N GLU A 176 -19.44 1.67 -18.90
CA GLU A 176 -18.42 2.38 -19.68
C GLU A 176 -17.00 1.94 -19.34
N TYR A 177 -16.66 1.79 -18.05
CA TYR A 177 -15.31 1.43 -17.63
C TYR A 177 -14.92 0.03 -18.15
N HIS A 178 -15.84 -0.93 -18.02
CA HIS A 178 -15.60 -2.33 -18.40
C HIS A 178 -15.96 -2.64 -19.86
N GLY A 179 -16.62 -1.73 -20.58
CA GLY A 179 -17.10 -1.97 -21.95
C GLY A 179 -18.12 -3.09 -22.02
N ILE A 180 -19.06 -3.12 -21.07
CA ILE A 180 -20.12 -4.14 -20.97
C ILE A 180 -21.51 -3.49 -20.97
N ASN A 181 -22.54 -4.32 -20.99
CA ASN A 181 -23.91 -3.92 -20.73
C ASN A 181 -24.49 -4.80 -19.62
N LEU A 182 -24.52 -4.27 -18.39
CA LEU A 182 -25.06 -4.94 -17.21
C LEU A 182 -26.53 -5.33 -17.34
N ALA A 183 -27.29 -4.70 -18.24
CA ALA A 183 -28.68 -5.03 -18.50
C ALA A 183 -28.83 -6.27 -19.40
N GLU A 184 -27.81 -6.62 -20.17
CA GLU A 184 -27.83 -7.79 -21.08
C GLU A 184 -27.38 -9.07 -20.41
N ALA A 185 -26.30 -9.03 -19.62
CA ALA A 185 -25.76 -10.22 -18.98
C ALA A 185 -25.15 -9.91 -17.60
N PRO A 186 -25.49 -10.70 -16.57
CA PRO A 186 -24.80 -10.64 -15.28
C PRO A 186 -23.37 -11.19 -15.39
N HIS A 187 -22.55 -10.93 -14.38
CA HIS A 187 -21.22 -11.54 -14.29
C HIS A 187 -21.30 -13.07 -14.21
N PRO A 188 -20.46 -13.81 -14.97
CA PRO A 188 -20.47 -15.28 -14.93
C PRO A 188 -20.08 -15.84 -13.56
N ALA A 189 -20.35 -17.14 -13.37
CA ALA A 189 -19.77 -17.88 -12.26
C ALA A 189 -18.24 -17.88 -12.36
N SER A 190 -17.56 -17.97 -11.21
CA SER A 190 -16.11 -18.05 -11.19
C SER A 190 -15.62 -19.29 -11.94
N ASP A 191 -14.62 -19.09 -12.79
CA ASP A 191 -13.95 -20.14 -13.54
C ASP A 191 -12.47 -19.77 -13.73
N TRP A 192 -11.62 -20.56 -13.08
CA TRP A 192 -10.16 -20.40 -13.11
C TRP A 192 -9.51 -21.08 -14.32
N GLY A 193 -10.26 -21.91 -15.07
CA GLY A 193 -9.76 -22.62 -16.24
C GLY A 193 -8.52 -23.48 -15.98
N ASP A 194 -7.67 -23.61 -17.00
CA ASP A 194 -6.45 -24.42 -16.95
C ASP A 194 -5.21 -23.54 -17.12
N ALA A 195 -4.55 -23.23 -16.00
CA ALA A 195 -3.34 -22.40 -15.96
C ALA A 195 -2.17 -22.99 -16.77
N SER A 196 -2.16 -24.31 -17.03
CA SER A 196 -1.09 -24.97 -17.79
C SER A 196 -1.07 -24.58 -19.27
N THR A 197 -2.15 -23.96 -19.76
CA THR A 197 -2.27 -23.42 -21.12
C THR A 197 -1.46 -22.12 -21.32
N PHE A 198 -1.05 -21.46 -20.24
CA PHE A 198 -0.22 -20.26 -20.29
C PHE A 198 1.26 -20.66 -20.25
N GLU A 199 1.89 -20.73 -21.42
CA GLU A 199 3.33 -20.89 -21.54
C GLU A 199 4.07 -19.63 -21.07
N ASN A 200 5.39 -19.72 -20.87
CA ASN A 200 6.19 -18.53 -20.54
C ASN A 200 6.13 -17.53 -21.70
N LEU A 201 5.64 -16.32 -21.43
CA LEU A 201 5.47 -15.24 -22.41
C LEU A 201 6.79 -14.73 -22.99
N ASP A 202 7.90 -14.91 -22.26
CA ASP A 202 9.23 -14.44 -22.64
C ASP A 202 10.32 -15.40 -22.11
N PRO A 203 10.49 -16.58 -22.74
CA PRO A 203 11.41 -17.61 -22.26
C PRO A 203 12.88 -17.16 -22.18
N GLU A 204 13.27 -16.22 -23.04
CA GLU A 204 14.64 -15.68 -23.12
C GLU A 204 14.85 -14.48 -22.18
N ASN A 205 13.79 -14.00 -21.51
CA ASN A 205 13.78 -12.82 -20.62
C ASN A 205 14.34 -11.55 -21.29
N GLU A 206 14.00 -11.32 -22.56
CA GLU A 206 14.44 -10.16 -23.34
C GLU A 206 13.61 -8.90 -23.04
N PHE A 207 12.34 -9.06 -22.70
CA PHE A 207 11.35 -7.98 -22.59
C PHE A 207 10.73 -7.90 -21.20
N ILE A 208 10.24 -9.03 -20.65
CA ILE A 208 9.49 -9.06 -19.40
C ILE A 208 10.45 -9.10 -18.20
N ILE A 209 10.32 -8.12 -17.32
CA ILE A 209 11.08 -8.02 -16.07
C ILE A 209 10.40 -8.86 -14.98
N SER A 210 9.08 -8.72 -14.85
CA SER A 210 8.29 -9.41 -13.84
C SER A 210 6.83 -9.49 -14.24
N THR A 211 6.18 -10.53 -13.76
CA THR A 211 4.74 -10.78 -13.95
C THR A 211 4.05 -10.82 -12.60
N ARG A 212 2.82 -10.29 -12.54
CA ARG A 212 2.04 -10.19 -11.31
C ARG A 212 0.57 -10.41 -11.61
N VAL A 213 -0.09 -11.26 -10.83
CA VAL A 213 -1.54 -11.41 -10.84
C VAL A 213 -2.07 -11.13 -9.45
N ARG A 214 -3.09 -10.28 -9.36
CA ARG A 214 -3.78 -9.99 -8.09
C ARG A 214 -5.29 -10.13 -8.22
N CYS A 215 -5.95 -10.42 -7.11
CA CYS A 215 -7.39 -10.27 -6.94
C CYS A 215 -7.74 -9.55 -5.63
N GLY A 216 -8.82 -8.79 -5.62
CA GLY A 216 -9.46 -8.25 -4.41
C GLY A 216 -10.58 -9.16 -3.90
N ARG A 217 -10.76 -9.23 -2.58
CA ARG A 217 -11.91 -9.89 -1.94
C ARG A 217 -12.41 -9.06 -0.76
N SER A 218 -13.73 -8.89 -0.70
CA SER A 218 -14.43 -8.38 0.48
C SER A 218 -15.03 -9.54 1.27
N ILE A 219 -14.82 -9.52 2.57
CA ILE A 219 -15.33 -10.53 3.51
C ILE A 219 -16.81 -10.26 3.82
N GLU A 220 -17.63 -11.32 3.74
CA GLU A 220 -19.05 -11.25 4.03
C GLU A 220 -19.31 -10.83 5.49
N GLY A 221 -20.31 -9.97 5.69
CA GLY A 221 -20.69 -9.42 7.00
C GLY A 221 -20.02 -8.09 7.34
N PHE A 222 -19.03 -7.63 6.56
CA PHE A 222 -18.37 -6.35 6.73
C PHE A 222 -18.71 -5.38 5.58
N PRO A 223 -18.99 -4.10 5.87
CA PRO A 223 -19.10 -3.08 4.83
C PRO A 223 -17.69 -2.67 4.34
N PHE A 224 -17.61 -1.81 3.33
CA PHE A 224 -16.33 -1.29 2.86
C PHE A 224 -15.73 -0.24 3.79
N ASN A 225 -14.48 0.16 3.52
CA ASN A 225 -13.67 1.01 4.38
C ASN A 225 -14.35 2.27 4.96
N PRO A 226 -15.16 3.03 4.19
CA PRO A 226 -15.77 4.25 4.72
C PRO A 226 -16.77 3.96 5.82
N ARG A 227 -17.28 2.74 5.95
CA ARG A 227 -18.27 2.32 6.97
C ARG A 227 -17.71 1.37 8.01
N LEU A 228 -16.48 0.87 7.83
CA LEU A 228 -15.78 0.14 8.87
C LEU A 228 -15.55 1.02 10.10
N LYS A 229 -15.69 0.40 11.28
CA LYS A 229 -15.28 0.95 12.57
C LYS A 229 -13.92 0.38 12.94
N MET A 230 -13.21 1.03 13.87
CA MET A 230 -11.91 0.55 14.35
C MET A 230 -11.96 -0.93 14.77
N ALA A 231 -12.93 -1.33 15.59
CA ALA A 231 -13.10 -2.72 16.01
C ALA A 231 -13.34 -3.70 14.85
N MET A 232 -13.98 -3.26 13.75
CA MET A 232 -14.22 -4.11 12.58
C MET A 232 -12.94 -4.33 11.77
N TYR A 233 -12.05 -3.33 11.69
CA TYR A 233 -10.72 -3.50 11.08
C TYR A 233 -9.92 -4.58 11.83
N GLU A 234 -9.98 -4.56 13.16
CA GLU A 234 -9.34 -5.57 14.00
C GLU A 234 -9.99 -6.94 13.85
N GLU A 235 -11.32 -7.01 13.85
CA GLU A 235 -12.05 -8.27 13.67
C GLU A 235 -11.74 -8.94 12.33
N ILE A 236 -11.62 -8.17 11.24
CA ILE A 236 -11.16 -8.68 9.95
C ILE A 236 -9.74 -9.25 10.07
N MET A 237 -8.83 -8.52 10.72
CA MET A 237 -7.45 -8.95 10.92
C MET A 237 -7.37 -10.24 11.76
N ASP A 238 -8.12 -10.32 12.85
CA ASP A 238 -8.20 -11.47 13.75
C ASP A 238 -8.81 -12.70 13.05
N ARG A 239 -9.75 -12.49 12.13
CA ARG A 239 -10.34 -13.57 11.32
C ARG A 239 -9.37 -14.08 10.26
N ILE A 240 -8.62 -13.21 9.60
CA ILE A 240 -7.75 -13.60 8.48
C ILE A 240 -6.38 -14.12 8.91
N LYS A 241 -5.83 -13.60 10.02
CA LYS A 241 -4.51 -13.99 10.53
C LYS A 241 -4.37 -15.51 10.70
N PRO A 242 -5.25 -16.24 11.41
CA PRO A 242 -5.10 -17.69 11.58
C PRO A 242 -5.21 -18.44 10.24
N VAL A 243 -6.04 -17.98 9.31
CA VAL A 243 -6.21 -18.58 7.97
C VAL A 243 -4.91 -18.47 7.19
N LEU A 244 -4.29 -17.28 7.14
CA LEU A 244 -3.03 -17.07 6.42
C LEU A 244 -1.85 -17.79 7.08
N THR A 245 -1.74 -17.74 8.41
CA THR A 245 -0.68 -18.45 9.13
C THR A 245 -0.84 -19.97 9.11
N GLY A 246 -2.04 -20.47 8.76
CA GLY A 246 -2.35 -21.88 8.61
C GLY A 246 -2.10 -22.42 7.19
N LEU A 247 -1.64 -21.61 6.24
CA LEU A 247 -1.27 -22.08 4.91
C LEU A 247 0.00 -22.93 5.00
N GLU A 248 -0.13 -24.23 4.72
CA GLU A 248 0.97 -25.20 4.85
C GLU A 248 1.71 -25.49 3.53
N GLU A 249 1.13 -25.12 2.38
CA GLU A 249 1.78 -25.31 1.08
C GLU A 249 3.10 -24.51 0.99
N ASP A 250 4.19 -25.16 0.55
CA ASP A 250 5.55 -24.60 0.61
C ASP A 250 5.68 -23.23 -0.07
N ASP A 251 4.96 -22.99 -1.17
CA ASP A 251 5.00 -21.72 -1.89
C ASP A 251 3.95 -20.69 -1.44
N LEU A 252 3.16 -21.01 -0.42
CA LEU A 252 2.19 -20.09 0.21
C LEU A 252 2.50 -19.77 1.66
N LYS A 253 3.20 -20.66 2.37
CA LYS A 253 3.56 -20.51 3.78
C LYS A 253 4.45 -19.28 4.02
N GLY A 254 4.12 -18.50 5.04
CA GLY A 254 4.71 -17.18 5.24
C GLY A 254 4.45 -16.58 6.61
N GLU A 255 4.79 -15.32 6.73
CA GLU A 255 4.71 -14.54 7.97
C GLU A 255 3.68 -13.43 7.86
N PHE A 256 2.99 -13.16 8.97
CA PHE A 256 1.97 -12.12 9.08
C PHE A 256 2.51 -10.93 9.88
N HIS A 257 2.57 -9.77 9.25
CA HIS A 257 3.13 -8.54 9.81
C HIS A 257 2.05 -7.44 9.94
N PRO A 258 1.48 -7.23 11.14
CA PRO A 258 0.63 -6.08 11.40
C PRO A 258 1.42 -4.77 11.28
N LEU A 259 0.85 -3.77 10.62
CA LEU A 259 1.51 -2.48 10.42
C LEU A 259 1.69 -1.72 11.75
N GLU A 260 0.79 -1.90 12.72
CA GLU A 260 0.87 -1.23 14.03
C GLU A 260 2.13 -1.61 14.82
N THR A 261 2.64 -2.83 14.63
CA THR A 261 3.83 -3.35 15.33
C THR A 261 5.05 -3.51 14.42
N MET A 262 4.96 -3.05 13.17
CA MET A 262 6.05 -3.14 12.20
C MET A 262 7.12 -2.09 12.52
N SER A 263 8.41 -2.45 12.42
CA SER A 263 9.49 -1.48 12.58
C SER A 263 9.58 -0.57 11.35
N ASP A 264 10.07 0.66 11.55
CA ASP A 264 10.21 1.62 10.44
C ASP A 264 11.20 1.12 9.38
N GLU A 265 12.24 0.37 9.77
CA GLU A 265 13.20 -0.23 8.83
C GLU A 265 12.55 -1.29 7.94
N LEU A 266 11.77 -2.21 8.53
CA LEU A 266 11.06 -3.22 7.75
C LEU A 266 9.99 -2.58 6.87
N LYS A 267 9.28 -1.56 7.38
CA LYS A 267 8.28 -0.82 6.62
C LYS A 267 8.92 -0.15 5.39
N GLN A 268 10.03 0.55 5.58
CA GLN A 268 10.75 1.21 4.48
C GLN A 268 11.27 0.19 3.48
N GLN A 269 11.88 -0.90 3.94
CA GLN A 269 12.34 -1.98 3.07
C GLN A 269 11.20 -2.54 2.20
N LEU A 270 10.03 -2.81 2.77
CA LEU A 270 8.89 -3.36 2.01
C LEU A 270 8.31 -2.35 1.02
N ILE A 271 8.42 -1.04 1.28
CA ILE A 271 8.04 0.03 0.33
C ILE A 271 9.02 0.05 -0.84
N ASP A 272 10.33 0.03 -0.54
CA ASP A 272 11.39 0.08 -1.54
C ASP A 272 11.38 -1.15 -2.45
N ASP A 273 11.10 -2.33 -1.87
CA ASP A 273 10.95 -3.59 -2.59
C ASP A 273 9.61 -3.71 -3.36
N HIS A 274 8.72 -2.71 -3.28
CA HIS A 274 7.37 -2.68 -3.89
C HIS A 274 6.38 -3.74 -3.37
N TYR A 275 6.57 -4.23 -2.14
CA TYR A 275 5.65 -5.20 -1.51
C TYR A 275 4.56 -4.54 -0.68
N LEU A 276 4.87 -3.45 0.03
CA LEU A 276 3.91 -2.75 0.88
C LEU A 276 3.10 -1.74 0.05
N PHE A 277 1.81 -1.68 0.30
CA PHE A 277 0.95 -0.61 -0.21
C PHE A 277 1.39 0.74 0.34
N LYS A 278 1.24 1.80 -0.47
CA LYS A 278 1.64 3.15 -0.08
C LYS A 278 0.70 3.70 0.98
N GLU A 279 1.26 4.31 2.02
CA GLU A 279 0.48 5.12 2.93
C GLU A 279 0.11 6.45 2.27
N GLY A 280 -1.13 6.89 2.47
CA GLY A 280 -1.55 8.24 2.10
C GLY A 280 -1.91 8.46 0.63
N ASP A 281 -2.48 7.45 -0.04
CA ASP A 281 -3.16 7.68 -1.32
C ASP A 281 -4.29 8.70 -1.15
N ARG A 282 -4.18 9.87 -1.81
CA ARG A 282 -5.13 10.98 -1.68
C ARG A 282 -6.56 10.60 -2.10
N PHE A 283 -6.72 9.69 -3.07
CA PHE A 283 -8.03 9.27 -3.54
C PHE A 283 -8.71 8.41 -2.48
N LEU A 284 -7.96 7.48 -1.87
CA LEU A 284 -8.45 6.65 -0.77
C LEU A 284 -8.69 7.47 0.51
N GLN A 285 -7.85 8.45 0.80
CA GLN A 285 -8.03 9.37 1.91
C GLN A 285 -9.33 10.19 1.75
N ALA A 286 -9.55 10.80 0.59
CA ALA A 286 -10.76 11.56 0.27
C ALA A 286 -12.02 10.68 0.23
N ALA A 287 -11.87 9.38 -0.08
CA ALA A 287 -12.93 8.39 0.01
C ALA A 287 -13.18 7.89 1.44
N GLU A 288 -12.55 8.47 2.47
CA GLU A 288 -12.64 8.01 3.87
C GLU A 288 -12.18 6.54 4.06
N ALA A 289 -11.33 6.02 3.17
CA ALA A 289 -10.90 4.62 3.21
C ALA A 289 -9.71 4.37 4.16
N CYS A 290 -8.98 5.42 4.54
CA CYS A 290 -7.80 5.32 5.42
C CYS A 290 -8.10 5.64 6.90
N ARG A 291 -9.37 5.59 7.32
CA ARG A 291 -9.77 5.86 8.72
C ARG A 291 -9.09 4.90 9.68
N PHE A 292 -8.75 5.37 10.88
CA PHE A 292 -8.11 4.58 11.93
C PHE A 292 -6.70 4.04 11.61
N TRP A 293 -6.03 4.55 10.57
CA TRP A 293 -4.70 4.05 10.19
C TRP A 293 -3.67 4.12 11.34
N PRO A 294 -2.80 3.10 11.52
CA PRO A 294 -2.66 1.84 10.78
C PRO A 294 -3.43 0.65 11.41
N ILE A 295 -4.40 0.88 12.29
CA ILE A 295 -5.05 -0.15 13.10
C ILE A 295 -5.77 -1.16 12.20
N GLY A 296 -5.53 -2.46 12.46
CA GLY A 296 -6.10 -3.59 11.71
C GLY A 296 -5.54 -3.77 10.29
N ARG A 297 -4.47 -3.05 9.92
CA ARG A 297 -3.79 -3.23 8.62
C ARG A 297 -2.62 -4.18 8.79
N ALA A 298 -2.43 -5.03 7.80
CA ALA A 298 -1.33 -5.98 7.80
C ALA A 298 -0.87 -6.32 6.38
N ILE A 299 0.32 -6.88 6.31
CA ILE A 299 0.83 -7.58 5.15
C ILE A 299 1.22 -9.00 5.56
N TYR A 300 0.88 -9.96 4.71
CA TYR A 300 1.39 -11.32 4.79
C TYR A 300 2.22 -11.60 3.55
N TYR A 301 3.35 -12.29 3.69
CA TYR A 301 4.10 -12.78 2.54
C TYR A 301 4.85 -14.06 2.86
N ASN A 302 5.06 -14.88 1.84
CA ASN A 302 5.89 -16.08 1.96
C ASN A 302 7.39 -15.77 1.94
N GLU A 303 8.22 -16.76 2.26
CA GLU A 303 9.69 -16.59 2.32
C GLU A 303 10.30 -16.08 1.00
N ALA A 304 9.81 -16.60 -0.12
CA ALA A 304 10.24 -16.19 -1.46
C ALA A 304 9.73 -14.80 -1.90
N LYS A 305 8.84 -14.18 -1.10
CA LYS A 305 8.11 -12.94 -1.40
C LYS A 305 7.39 -12.94 -2.75
N ASN A 306 6.99 -14.11 -3.25
CA ASN A 306 6.27 -14.28 -4.52
C ASN A 306 4.76 -14.54 -4.32
N PHE A 307 4.33 -14.65 -3.07
CA PHE A 307 2.95 -14.63 -2.63
C PHE A 307 2.78 -13.61 -1.51
N VAL A 308 1.86 -12.67 -1.69
CA VAL A 308 1.62 -11.54 -0.78
C VAL A 308 0.13 -11.33 -0.58
N VAL A 309 -0.30 -11.04 0.64
CA VAL A 309 -1.68 -10.63 0.94
C VAL A 309 -1.65 -9.30 1.70
N TRP A 310 -2.34 -8.30 1.16
CA TRP A 310 -2.60 -7.06 1.89
C TRP A 310 -3.94 -7.16 2.60
N VAL A 311 -3.97 -6.71 3.85
CA VAL A 311 -5.16 -6.73 4.71
C VAL A 311 -5.57 -5.30 5.03
N ASN A 312 -6.83 -4.97 4.72
CA ASN A 312 -7.49 -3.69 5.04
C ASN A 312 -6.83 -2.43 4.44
N GLU A 313 -6.37 -2.53 3.19
CA GLU A 313 -5.97 -1.35 2.40
C GLU A 313 -7.18 -0.80 1.63
N GLU A 314 -7.27 -0.95 0.31
CA GLU A 314 -8.41 -0.51 -0.50
C GLU A 314 -9.60 -1.47 -0.38
N ASP A 315 -9.31 -2.78 -0.39
CA ASP A 315 -10.27 -3.86 -0.16
C ASP A 315 -9.89 -4.58 1.15
N HIS A 316 -10.78 -5.42 1.69
CA HIS A 316 -10.47 -6.20 2.90
C HIS A 316 -9.24 -7.08 2.68
N LEU A 317 -9.14 -7.70 1.49
CA LEU A 317 -7.98 -8.47 1.07
C LEU A 317 -7.58 -8.12 -0.37
N ARG A 318 -6.29 -7.91 -0.60
CA ARG A 318 -5.66 -8.03 -1.93
C ARG A 318 -4.73 -9.23 -1.89
N ILE A 319 -5.04 -10.26 -2.67
CA ILE A 319 -4.25 -11.49 -2.77
C ILE A 319 -3.41 -11.39 -4.05
N ILE A 320 -2.10 -11.56 -3.92
CA ILE A 320 -1.12 -11.21 -4.95
C ILE A 320 -0.14 -12.37 -5.13
N SER A 321 0.09 -12.75 -6.38
CA SER A 321 1.16 -13.66 -6.79
C SER A 321 2.04 -12.95 -7.82
N MET A 322 3.36 -12.99 -7.67
CA MET A 322 4.27 -12.31 -8.60
C MET A 322 5.68 -12.86 -8.56
N GLU A 323 6.36 -12.86 -9.71
CA GLU A 323 7.77 -13.27 -9.85
C GLU A 323 8.48 -12.49 -10.97
N LYS A 324 9.81 -12.62 -11.02
CA LYS A 324 10.61 -12.16 -12.16
C LYS A 324 10.32 -13.05 -13.39
N GLY A 325 10.45 -12.48 -14.58
CA GLY A 325 10.20 -13.17 -15.85
C GLY A 325 8.71 -13.30 -16.22
N GLY A 326 8.45 -14.11 -17.25
CA GLY A 326 7.16 -14.22 -17.94
C GLY A 326 6.33 -15.48 -17.68
N ASP A 327 6.63 -16.28 -16.64
CA ASP A 327 5.91 -17.53 -16.32
C ASP A 327 4.55 -17.25 -15.67
N LEU A 328 3.61 -16.77 -16.49
CA LEU A 328 2.25 -16.46 -16.07
C LEU A 328 1.50 -17.70 -15.54
N GLY A 329 1.73 -18.87 -16.12
CA GLY A 329 1.06 -20.11 -15.72
C GLY A 329 1.34 -20.47 -14.27
N ALA A 330 2.63 -20.48 -13.86
CA ALA A 330 3.01 -20.75 -12.48
C ALA A 330 2.45 -19.69 -11.50
N ILE A 331 2.57 -18.41 -11.85
CA ILE A 331 2.12 -17.28 -11.03
C ILE A 331 0.61 -17.32 -10.82
N TYR A 332 -0.16 -17.57 -11.88
CA TYR A 332 -1.60 -17.68 -11.83
C TYR A 332 -2.05 -18.90 -11.03
N GLN A 333 -1.44 -20.07 -11.25
CA GLN A 333 -1.77 -21.28 -10.51
C GLN A 333 -1.54 -21.11 -8.99
N ARG A 334 -0.47 -20.43 -8.58
CA ARG A 334 -0.24 -20.10 -7.15
C ARG A 334 -1.34 -19.19 -6.59
N LEU A 335 -1.77 -18.18 -7.36
CA LEU A 335 -2.88 -17.32 -6.95
C LEU A 335 -4.17 -18.12 -6.76
N VAL A 336 -4.51 -19.00 -7.72
CA VAL A 336 -5.71 -19.85 -7.64
C VAL A 336 -5.71 -20.68 -6.36
N ARG A 337 -4.61 -21.41 -6.09
CA ARG A 337 -4.48 -22.22 -4.86
C ARG A 337 -4.66 -21.38 -3.60
N ALA A 338 -4.04 -20.20 -3.55
CA ALA A 338 -4.16 -19.29 -2.41
C ALA A 338 -5.61 -18.81 -2.19
N VAL A 339 -6.29 -18.36 -3.24
CA VAL A 339 -7.67 -17.87 -3.16
C VAL A 339 -8.62 -18.98 -2.72
N GLU A 340 -8.48 -20.18 -3.28
CA GLU A 340 -9.28 -21.35 -2.90
C GLU A 340 -9.01 -21.79 -1.46
N ALA A 341 -7.75 -21.77 -1.01
CA ALA A 341 -7.40 -22.10 0.36
C ALA A 341 -8.01 -21.11 1.36
N ILE A 342 -7.88 -19.81 1.13
CA ILE A 342 -8.45 -18.77 2.01
C ILE A 342 -9.99 -18.84 1.99
N GLY A 343 -10.58 -19.07 0.82
CA GLY A 343 -12.04 -19.14 0.63
C GLY A 343 -12.73 -20.32 1.31
N LYS A 344 -11.99 -21.34 1.79
CA LYS A 344 -12.56 -22.44 2.58
C LYS A 344 -13.04 -21.98 3.95
N ASP A 345 -12.31 -21.05 4.58
CA ASP A 345 -12.56 -20.57 5.94
C ASP A 345 -13.17 -19.16 5.98
N VAL A 346 -13.08 -18.41 4.87
CA VAL A 346 -13.56 -17.04 4.77
C VAL A 346 -14.55 -16.90 3.62
N ALA A 347 -15.82 -16.64 3.97
CA ALA A 347 -16.85 -16.32 2.99
C ALA A 347 -16.62 -14.92 2.40
N PHE A 348 -16.63 -14.83 1.07
CA PHE A 348 -16.46 -13.59 0.33
C PHE A 348 -17.79 -13.07 -0.21
N SER A 349 -17.97 -11.75 -0.16
CA SER A 349 -19.13 -11.05 -0.70
C SER A 349 -19.16 -11.15 -2.22
N ARG A 350 -20.16 -11.88 -2.74
CA ARG A 350 -20.42 -12.01 -4.18
C ARG A 350 -21.88 -11.65 -4.47
N ASN A 351 -22.08 -10.85 -5.51
CA ASN A 351 -23.38 -10.50 -6.07
C ASN A 351 -23.54 -11.17 -7.45
N ASP A 352 -24.76 -11.54 -7.81
CA ASP A 352 -25.01 -12.25 -9.07
C ASP A 352 -24.77 -11.36 -10.30
N GLN A 353 -25.09 -10.08 -10.23
CA GLN A 353 -24.87 -9.13 -11.32
C GLN A 353 -23.41 -8.66 -11.38
N PHE A 354 -22.80 -8.36 -10.24
CA PHE A 354 -21.48 -7.71 -10.16
C PHE A 354 -20.31 -8.66 -9.88
N GLY A 355 -20.54 -9.95 -9.64
CA GLY A 355 -19.49 -10.87 -9.21
C GLY A 355 -18.97 -10.54 -7.81
N PHE A 356 -17.68 -10.72 -7.57
CA PHE A 356 -17.11 -10.36 -6.27
C PHE A 356 -17.16 -8.85 -6.06
N LEU A 357 -17.66 -8.44 -4.91
CA LEU A 357 -17.82 -7.04 -4.56
C LEU A 357 -16.50 -6.47 -4.05
N THR A 358 -16.18 -5.26 -4.49
CA THR A 358 -14.98 -4.50 -4.12
C THR A 358 -15.34 -3.05 -3.81
N PHE A 359 -14.43 -2.35 -3.14
CA PHE A 359 -14.63 -0.96 -2.75
C PHE A 359 -14.75 -0.03 -3.98
N CYS A 360 -13.87 -0.20 -4.96
CA CYS A 360 -13.91 0.53 -6.23
C CYS A 360 -14.69 -0.26 -7.29
N PRO A 361 -15.59 0.38 -8.08
CA PRO A 361 -16.32 -0.30 -9.16
C PRO A 361 -15.41 -0.88 -10.24
N SER A 362 -14.23 -0.28 -10.46
CA SER A 362 -13.25 -0.77 -11.44
C SER A 362 -12.69 -2.17 -11.14
N ASN A 363 -12.85 -2.64 -9.90
CA ASN A 363 -12.33 -3.91 -9.42
C ASN A 363 -13.41 -4.99 -9.25
N LEU A 364 -14.65 -4.74 -9.69
CA LEU A 364 -15.74 -5.72 -9.62
C LEU A 364 -15.50 -6.95 -10.51
N GLY A 365 -16.36 -7.97 -10.35
CA GLY A 365 -16.38 -9.17 -11.17
C GLY A 365 -15.36 -10.20 -10.70
N THR A 366 -14.41 -10.51 -11.57
CA THR A 366 -13.26 -11.39 -11.29
C THR A 366 -12.34 -10.79 -10.22
N THR A 367 -12.30 -9.45 -10.19
CA THR A 367 -11.33 -8.62 -9.48
C THR A 367 -9.86 -8.84 -9.91
N ILE A 368 -9.65 -9.62 -10.99
CA ILE A 368 -8.35 -10.03 -11.48
C ILE A 368 -7.68 -8.89 -12.26
N ARG A 369 -6.48 -8.52 -11.80
CA ARG A 369 -5.52 -7.74 -12.58
C ARG A 369 -4.25 -8.56 -12.76
N ALA A 370 -4.09 -9.12 -13.95
CA ALA A 370 -2.85 -9.70 -14.42
C ALA A 370 -2.04 -8.61 -15.13
N SER A 371 -0.76 -8.50 -14.82
CA SER A 371 0.11 -7.46 -15.36
C SER A 371 1.55 -7.94 -15.55
N VAL A 372 2.26 -7.27 -16.44
CA VAL A 372 3.71 -7.43 -16.62
C VAL A 372 4.40 -6.06 -16.50
N HIS A 373 5.57 -6.05 -15.89
CA HIS A 373 6.55 -5.00 -16.13
C HIS A 373 7.39 -5.41 -17.32
N ILE A 374 7.30 -4.65 -18.42
CA ILE A 374 7.88 -5.00 -19.71
C ILE A 374 8.63 -3.82 -20.33
N LYS A 375 9.75 -4.11 -20.99
CA LYS A 375 10.51 -3.17 -21.82
C LYS A 375 10.18 -3.42 -23.27
N LEU A 376 9.71 -2.40 -23.96
CA LEU A 376 9.40 -2.42 -25.39
C LEU A 376 10.10 -1.21 -26.03
N PRO A 377 11.43 -1.24 -26.23
CA PRO A 377 12.20 -0.08 -26.65
C PRO A 377 11.74 0.51 -27.98
N ASN A 378 11.26 -0.31 -28.92
CA ASN A 378 10.84 0.14 -30.24
C ASN A 378 9.40 0.66 -30.21
N LEU A 379 8.45 -0.16 -29.76
CA LEU A 379 7.03 0.18 -29.71
C LEU A 379 6.74 1.24 -28.64
N GLY A 380 7.41 1.14 -27.48
CA GLY A 380 7.28 2.06 -26.36
C GLY A 380 7.92 3.43 -26.60
N SER A 381 8.76 3.59 -27.64
CA SER A 381 9.29 4.91 -28.05
C SER A 381 8.17 5.89 -28.43
N ASN A 382 7.02 5.36 -28.88
CA ASN A 382 5.80 6.12 -29.11
C ASN A 382 4.68 5.60 -28.22
N ARG A 383 4.52 6.21 -27.04
CA ARG A 383 3.52 5.83 -26.05
C ARG A 383 2.10 5.81 -26.62
N ALA A 384 1.72 6.77 -27.46
CA ALA A 384 0.38 6.81 -28.05
C ALA A 384 0.12 5.59 -28.95
N LYS A 385 1.13 5.16 -29.72
CA LYS A 385 1.04 3.93 -30.52
C LYS A 385 0.98 2.69 -29.63
N LEU A 386 1.79 2.62 -28.56
CA LEU A 386 1.72 1.51 -27.60
C LEU A 386 0.33 1.41 -26.97
N GLU A 387 -0.26 2.53 -26.54
CA GLU A 387 -1.61 2.58 -25.97
C GLU A 387 -2.69 2.18 -26.99
N GLU A 388 -2.57 2.61 -28.24
CA GLU A 388 -3.47 2.21 -29.33
C GLU A 388 -3.43 0.69 -29.56
N GLU A 389 -2.23 0.11 -29.69
CA GLU A 389 -2.06 -1.33 -29.94
C GLU A 389 -2.50 -2.17 -28.73
N ALA A 390 -2.14 -1.74 -27.51
CA ALA A 390 -2.60 -2.37 -26.27
C ALA A 390 -4.13 -2.34 -26.15
N GLY A 391 -4.76 -1.22 -26.54
CA GLY A 391 -6.21 -1.03 -26.51
C GLY A 391 -6.97 -2.02 -27.39
N LYS A 392 -6.40 -2.44 -28.54
CA LYS A 392 -7.00 -3.47 -29.43
C LYS A 392 -7.17 -4.83 -28.73
N PHE A 393 -6.39 -5.08 -27.68
CA PHE A 393 -6.43 -6.31 -26.88
C PHE A 393 -7.03 -6.11 -25.49
N ASN A 394 -7.80 -5.03 -25.28
CA ASN A 394 -8.38 -4.68 -23.98
C ASN A 394 -7.35 -4.50 -22.86
N LEU A 395 -6.12 -4.09 -23.20
CA LEU A 395 -5.06 -3.82 -22.23
C LEU A 395 -5.01 -2.34 -21.84
N GLN A 396 -4.51 -2.09 -20.63
CA GLN A 396 -4.22 -0.75 -20.10
C GLN A 396 -2.72 -0.63 -19.83
N VAL A 397 -2.13 0.48 -20.29
CA VAL A 397 -0.72 0.83 -20.10
C VAL A 397 -0.59 1.85 -18.97
N ARG A 398 0.27 1.57 -17.99
CA ARG A 398 0.59 2.43 -16.85
C ARG A 398 2.12 2.59 -16.72
N GLY A 399 2.58 3.56 -15.94
CA GLY A 399 4.02 3.69 -15.62
C GLY A 399 4.47 2.71 -14.54
N THR A 400 5.75 2.75 -14.22
CA THR A 400 6.45 1.67 -13.48
C THR A 400 6.02 1.55 -12.01
N ARG A 401 5.52 2.63 -11.41
CA ARG A 401 5.06 2.67 -10.01
C ARG A 401 3.54 2.60 -9.85
N GLY A 402 2.81 2.23 -10.91
CA GLY A 402 1.37 2.01 -10.90
C GLY A 402 0.56 3.11 -11.62
N GLU A 403 -0.67 3.34 -11.13
CA GLU A 403 -1.56 4.35 -11.71
C GLU A 403 -1.00 5.76 -11.48
N HIS A 404 -1.09 6.63 -12.49
CA HIS A 404 -0.66 8.03 -12.43
C HIS A 404 0.85 8.27 -12.22
N THR A 405 1.71 7.32 -12.56
CA THR A 405 3.18 7.49 -12.49
C THR A 405 3.79 7.42 -13.89
N ASP A 406 4.89 8.13 -14.12
CA ASP A 406 5.66 8.04 -15.36
C ASP A 406 6.39 6.69 -15.49
N SER A 407 6.80 6.35 -16.71
CA SER A 407 7.67 5.19 -16.96
C SER A 407 9.11 5.53 -16.62
N GLU A 408 9.72 4.79 -15.70
CA GLU A 408 11.14 4.89 -15.39
C GLU A 408 11.93 3.92 -16.29
N GLY A 409 12.93 4.41 -17.03
CA GLY A 409 13.83 3.57 -17.83
C GLY A 409 13.16 2.75 -18.94
N GLY A 410 12.07 3.26 -19.53
CA GLY A 410 11.33 2.58 -20.61
C GLY A 410 10.54 1.34 -20.17
N VAL A 411 10.24 1.22 -18.87
CA VAL A 411 9.46 0.11 -18.31
C VAL A 411 7.98 0.50 -18.18
N PHE A 412 7.10 -0.33 -18.73
CA PHE A 412 5.65 -0.14 -18.67
C PHE A 412 4.99 -1.24 -17.83
N ASP A 413 3.96 -0.87 -17.05
CA ASP A 413 3.01 -1.81 -16.43
C ASP A 413 1.84 -1.98 -17.39
N ILE A 414 1.75 -3.15 -18.03
CA ILE A 414 0.67 -3.46 -18.98
C ILE A 414 -0.20 -4.57 -18.39
N SER A 415 -1.52 -4.35 -18.35
CA SER A 415 -2.46 -5.25 -17.68
C SER A 415 -3.81 -5.36 -18.40
N ASN A 416 -4.58 -6.40 -18.14
CA ASN A 416 -5.98 -6.47 -18.61
C ASN A 416 -6.80 -5.32 -17.98
N LYS A 417 -7.55 -4.60 -18.81
CA LYS A 417 -8.44 -3.51 -18.37
C LYS A 417 -9.75 -4.07 -17.80
N ARG A 418 -10.35 -5.05 -18.49
CA ARG A 418 -11.65 -5.63 -18.14
C ARG A 418 -11.51 -6.57 -16.94
N ARG A 419 -12.49 -6.52 -16.03
CA ARG A 419 -12.60 -7.40 -14.85
C ARG A 419 -14.01 -7.95 -14.63
N LEU A 420 -15.01 -7.30 -15.21
CA LEU A 420 -16.42 -7.64 -15.10
C LEU A 420 -16.98 -8.12 -16.46
N GLY A 421 -17.97 -9.01 -16.42
CA GLY A 421 -18.57 -9.64 -17.62
C GLY A 421 -17.72 -10.72 -18.33
N LEU A 422 -16.71 -11.28 -17.66
CA LEU A 422 -15.85 -12.38 -18.15
C LEU A 422 -15.37 -13.23 -16.97
N THR A 423 -14.88 -14.45 -17.21
CA THR A 423 -14.34 -15.32 -16.16
C THR A 423 -12.92 -14.90 -15.75
N GLU A 424 -12.42 -15.41 -14.62
CA GLU A 424 -11.05 -15.18 -14.18
C GLU A 424 -10.04 -15.68 -15.22
N PHE A 425 -10.31 -16.84 -15.84
CA PHE A 425 -9.49 -17.39 -16.91
C PHE A 425 -9.50 -16.50 -18.16
N ASP A 426 -10.65 -15.98 -18.57
CA ASP A 426 -10.76 -15.06 -19.71
C ASP A 426 -9.98 -13.77 -19.46
N ALA A 427 -10.06 -13.21 -18.25
CA ALA A 427 -9.35 -11.98 -17.89
C ALA A 427 -7.82 -12.13 -17.95
N VAL A 428 -7.30 -13.27 -17.49
CA VAL A 428 -5.86 -13.59 -17.61
C VAL A 428 -5.50 -13.89 -19.06
N SER A 429 -6.37 -14.57 -19.82
CA SER A 429 -6.19 -14.87 -21.23
C SER A 429 -6.12 -13.60 -22.10
N GLU A 430 -6.92 -12.57 -21.81
CA GLU A 430 -6.81 -11.27 -22.48
C GLU A 430 -5.42 -10.66 -22.28
N MET A 431 -4.91 -10.67 -21.04
CA MET A 431 -3.55 -10.20 -20.74
C MET A 431 -2.50 -11.01 -21.50
N TYR A 432 -2.54 -12.34 -21.37
CA TYR A 432 -1.58 -13.25 -21.99
C TYR A 432 -1.50 -13.05 -23.51
N ASN A 433 -2.64 -13.10 -24.20
CA ASN A 433 -2.69 -12.97 -25.65
C ASN A 433 -2.25 -11.57 -26.11
N GLY A 434 -2.67 -10.53 -25.40
CA GLY A 434 -2.28 -9.16 -25.74
C GLY A 434 -0.78 -8.91 -25.55
N ILE A 435 -0.17 -9.36 -24.45
CA ILE A 435 1.29 -9.23 -24.23
C ILE A 435 2.07 -10.00 -25.28
N LYS A 436 1.65 -11.22 -25.63
CA LYS A 436 2.27 -12.00 -26.70
C LYS A 436 2.29 -11.23 -28.02
N GLN A 437 1.17 -10.61 -28.39
CA GLN A 437 1.07 -9.79 -29.61
C GLN A 437 1.92 -8.51 -29.54
N LEU A 438 2.03 -7.87 -28.38
CA LEU A 438 2.89 -6.70 -28.20
C LEU A 438 4.39 -7.05 -28.33
N ILE A 439 4.81 -8.22 -27.82
CA ILE A 439 6.18 -8.72 -28.00
C ILE A 439 6.46 -9.04 -29.47
N ASP A 440 5.52 -9.67 -30.17
CA ASP A 440 5.65 -9.95 -31.61
C ASP A 440 5.75 -8.62 -32.41
N LEU A 441 4.95 -7.62 -32.04
CA LEU A 441 4.99 -6.30 -32.66
C LEU A 441 6.30 -5.57 -32.38
N GLU A 442 6.81 -5.63 -31.15
CA GLU A 442 8.12 -5.07 -30.76
C GLU A 442 9.26 -5.64 -31.59
N LYS A 443 9.27 -6.96 -31.81
CA LYS A 443 10.27 -7.66 -32.64
C LYS A 443 10.19 -7.29 -34.13
N SER A 444 9.01 -6.90 -34.60
CA SER A 444 8.77 -6.52 -36.01
C SER A 444 8.85 -5.01 -36.27
N THR A 445 8.79 -4.20 -35.22
CA THR A 445 8.90 -2.74 -35.31
C THR A 445 10.37 -2.37 -35.51
N GLU A 446 10.66 -1.55 -36.52
CA GLU A 446 12.02 -1.07 -36.74
C GLU A 446 12.55 -0.34 -35.49
N PRO A 447 13.86 -0.45 -35.18
CA PRO A 447 14.44 0.24 -34.04
C PRO A 447 14.10 1.73 -34.09
N GLY A 448 13.39 2.22 -33.06
CA GLY A 448 13.18 3.65 -32.90
C GLY A 448 14.53 4.36 -32.72
N GLU A 449 14.64 5.63 -33.07
CA GLU A 449 15.78 6.43 -32.61
C GLU A 449 15.84 6.33 -31.09
N ALA A 450 16.93 5.77 -30.57
CA ALA A 450 17.10 5.57 -29.14
C ALA A 450 16.87 6.91 -28.43
N PRO A 451 16.06 6.95 -27.35
CA PRO A 451 15.99 8.14 -26.52
C PRO A 451 17.44 8.49 -26.11
N PRO A 452 17.81 9.79 -26.10
CA PRO A 452 19.15 10.19 -25.71
C PRO A 452 19.46 9.55 -24.37
N ALA A 453 20.64 8.92 -24.26
CA ALA A 453 21.12 8.35 -23.02
C ALA A 453 21.09 9.48 -21.98
N GLU A 454 20.12 9.46 -21.08
CA GLU A 454 20.21 10.25 -19.86
C GLU A 454 21.44 9.70 -19.15
N ASP A 455 22.44 10.58 -18.99
CA ASP A 455 23.61 10.31 -18.17
C ASP A 455 23.09 9.74 -16.86
N ALA A 456 23.38 8.45 -16.63
CA ALA A 456 23.30 7.89 -15.30
C ALA A 456 24.25 8.74 -14.46
N ALA A 457 23.68 9.70 -13.73
CA ALA A 457 24.43 10.45 -12.75
C ALA A 457 25.12 9.40 -11.86
N PRO A 458 26.45 9.42 -11.74
CA PRO A 458 27.12 8.52 -10.84
C PRO A 458 26.51 8.76 -9.46
N ALA A 459 26.14 7.69 -8.76
CA ALA A 459 25.75 7.75 -7.37
C ALA A 459 26.84 8.54 -6.62
N GLU A 460 26.53 9.77 -6.23
CA GLU A 460 27.39 10.54 -5.35
C GLU A 460 27.37 9.81 -4.01
N GLY A 461 28.47 9.14 -3.71
CA GLY A 461 28.76 8.69 -2.36
C GLY A 461 28.94 9.92 -1.48
N GLU A 462 28.07 10.08 -0.51
CA GLU A 462 28.26 11.02 0.58
C GLU A 462 29.38 10.48 1.50
N ASP A 463 30.62 10.81 1.15
CA ASP A 463 31.72 10.86 2.13
C ASP A 463 31.60 12.19 2.89
N GLU A 464 30.87 12.20 4.01
CA GLU A 464 30.92 13.30 4.98
C GLU A 464 32.18 13.16 5.85
N GLU A 465 33.20 13.97 5.58
CA GLU A 465 34.21 14.34 6.59
C GLU A 465 33.62 15.37 7.57
N PRO A 466 33.91 15.28 8.89
CA PRO A 466 33.32 16.16 9.90
C PRO A 466 33.97 17.54 9.89
N PRO A 467 33.24 18.62 10.23
CA PRO A 467 33.79 19.96 10.23
C PRO A 467 34.77 20.16 11.40
N ALA A 468 35.92 20.73 11.06
CA ALA A 468 36.91 21.25 11.98
C ALA A 468 36.59 22.70 12.38
N GLU A 469 36.83 22.95 13.67
CA GLU A 469 36.87 24.23 14.43
C GLU A 469 35.54 24.87 14.85
#